data_AF-A0A927X4P9-F1
#
_entry.id   AF-A0A927X4P9-F1
#
_cell.length_a   1.000
_cell.length_b   1.000
_cell.length_c   1.000
_cell.angle_alpha   90.00
_cell.angle_beta   90.00
_cell.angle_gamma   90.00
#
_symmetry.space_group_name_H-M   'P 1'
#
loop_
_entity.id
_entity.type
_entity.pdbx_description
1 polymer ?
#
loop_
_entity_poly.entity_id
_entity_poly.type
_entity_poly.pdbx_seq_one_letter_code
_entity_poly.pdbx_strand_id
1 'polypeptide(L)'
;MEINNDYGNVSNLFVRLIGYVNLILQFESYHEDYDEYNKILDFINKCAVLYENKRNLNFINNDELVAIYEKADELQTKYICNDKVGSESEFSDYVLNLLWDLRVIYKKDMEGAK
;
A
#
# COMPACT_ATOMS: atom_id res chain seq x y z
N MET A 1 10.11 -18.58 23.71
CA MET A 1 10.28 -18.69 22.25
C MET A 1 9.26 -17.73 21.66
N GLU A 2 9.62 -16.46 21.53
CA GLU A 2 8.75 -15.48 20.87
C GLU A 2 8.76 -15.79 19.39
N ILE A 3 7.65 -16.34 18.89
CA ILE A 3 7.42 -16.42 17.46
C ILE A 3 7.20 -14.97 17.04
N ASN A 4 8.19 -14.34 16.41
CA ASN A 4 8.03 -13.01 15.84
C ASN A 4 6.82 -13.03 14.89
N ASN A 5 5.72 -12.46 15.35
CA ASN A 5 4.42 -12.45 14.68
C ASN A 5 4.40 -11.47 13.49
N ASP A 6 5.56 -10.94 13.09
CA ASP A 6 5.72 -9.95 12.01
C ASP A 6 5.38 -10.53 10.64
N TYR A 7 5.63 -11.82 10.40
CA TYR A 7 5.31 -12.43 9.11
C TYR A 7 3.82 -12.38 8.79
N GLY A 8 2.97 -12.77 9.75
CA GLY A 8 1.52 -12.72 9.60
C GLY A 8 1.02 -11.29 9.43
N ASN A 9 1.63 -10.34 10.13
CA ASN A 9 1.27 -8.93 10.07
C ASN A 9 1.57 -8.31 8.69
N VAL A 10 2.77 -8.54 8.15
CA VAL A 10 3.17 -7.99 6.83
C VAL A 10 2.42 -8.66 5.69
N SER A 11 2.21 -9.97 5.75
CA SER A 11 1.42 -10.67 4.73
C SER A 11 -0.03 -10.17 4.71
N ASN A 12 -0.63 -9.98 5.89
CA ASN A 12 -1.97 -9.40 6.01
C ASN A 12 -2.01 -7.94 5.51
N LEU A 13 -0.95 -7.16 5.73
CA LEU A 13 -0.83 -5.81 5.19
C LEU A 13 -0.91 -5.81 3.66
N PHE A 14 -0.14 -6.68 2.98
CA PHE A 14 -0.20 -6.80 1.52
C PHE A 14 -1.59 -7.24 1.03
N VAL A 15 -2.20 -8.23 1.69
CA VAL A 15 -3.57 -8.69 1.32
C VAL A 15 -4.57 -7.54 1.42
N ARG A 16 -4.52 -6.73 2.49
CA ARG A 16 -5.42 -5.58 2.67
C ARG A 16 -5.16 -4.49 1.62
N LEU A 17 -3.91 -4.18 1.34
CA LEU A 17 -3.52 -3.23 0.29
C LEU A 17 -4.07 -3.66 -1.08
N ILE A 18 -3.81 -4.91 -1.48
CA ILE A 18 -4.32 -5.48 -2.72
C ILE A 18 -5.85 -5.44 -2.75
N GLY A 19 -6.50 -5.78 -1.64
CA GLY A 19 -7.97 -5.77 -1.51
C GLY A 19 -8.57 -4.39 -1.74
N TYR A 20 -8.06 -3.36 -1.07
CA TYR A 20 -8.59 -2.00 -1.20
C TYR A 20 -8.30 -1.39 -2.56
N VAL A 21 -7.11 -1.59 -3.13
CA VAL A 21 -6.81 -1.07 -4.47
C VAL A 21 -7.69 -1.75 -5.52
N ASN A 22 -7.91 -3.06 -5.45
CA ASN A 22 -8.83 -3.74 -6.36
C ASN A 22 -10.27 -3.24 -6.21
N LEU A 23 -10.70 -2.92 -4.99
CA LEU A 23 -12.03 -2.38 -4.74
C LEU A 23 -12.17 -0.97 -5.36
N ILE A 24 -11.17 -0.11 -5.20
CA ILE A 24 -11.09 1.20 -5.88
C ILE A 24 -11.26 1.05 -7.39
N LEU A 25 -10.58 0.07 -8.00
CA LEU A 25 -10.65 -0.19 -9.44
C LEU A 25 -12.02 -0.72 -9.92
N GLN A 26 -12.99 -0.96 -9.01
CA GLN A 26 -14.38 -1.28 -9.36
C GLN A 26 -15.29 -0.04 -9.35
N PHE A 27 -14.88 1.07 -8.75
CA PHE A 27 -15.72 2.25 -8.58
C PHE A 27 -15.53 3.27 -9.71
N GLU A 28 -16.60 3.57 -10.43
CA GLU A 28 -16.58 4.54 -11.53
C GLU A 28 -16.13 5.94 -11.09
N SER A 29 -16.36 6.29 -9.82
CA SER A 29 -15.89 7.54 -9.21
C SER A 29 -14.37 7.73 -9.29
N TYR A 30 -13.62 6.63 -9.39
CA TYR A 30 -12.15 6.59 -9.47
C TYR A 30 -11.61 6.43 -10.90
N HIS A 31 -12.47 6.32 -11.92
CA HIS A 31 -12.08 5.91 -13.28
C HIS A 31 -10.95 6.75 -13.89
N GLU A 32 -10.94 8.05 -13.61
CA GLU A 32 -9.91 8.98 -14.11
C GLU A 32 -8.48 8.61 -13.67
N ASP A 33 -8.32 7.96 -12.52
CA ASP A 33 -7.01 7.63 -11.95
C ASP A 33 -6.76 6.12 -11.88
N TYR A 34 -7.52 5.30 -12.62
CA TYR A 34 -7.31 3.86 -12.67
C TYR A 34 -5.87 3.47 -13.04
N ASP A 35 -5.25 4.20 -13.97
CA ASP A 35 -3.85 3.94 -14.35
C ASP A 35 -2.89 4.16 -13.18
N GLU A 36 -3.13 5.16 -12.34
CA GLU A 36 -2.31 5.41 -11.14
C GLU A 36 -2.54 4.34 -10.07
N TYR A 37 -3.79 3.94 -9.84
CA TYR A 37 -4.09 2.84 -8.92
C TYR A 37 -3.56 1.49 -9.41
N ASN A 38 -3.54 1.24 -10.71
CA ASN A 38 -2.90 0.05 -11.28
C ASN A 38 -1.38 0.05 -11.04
N LYS A 39 -0.69 1.19 -11.17
CA LYS A 39 0.74 1.29 -10.83
C LYS A 39 1.00 0.97 -9.35
N ILE A 40 0.13 1.48 -8.46
CA ILE A 40 0.19 1.17 -7.03
C ILE A 40 -0.02 -0.34 -6.81
N LEU A 41 -1.02 -0.94 -7.45
CA LEU A 41 -1.31 -2.37 -7.37
C LEU A 41 -0.13 -3.23 -7.86
N ASP A 42 0.47 -2.88 -8.99
CA ASP A 42 1.61 -3.60 -9.57
C ASP A 42 2.81 -3.59 -8.62
N PHE A 43 3.11 -2.43 -8.02
CA PHE A 43 4.15 -2.30 -7.00
C PHE A 43 3.87 -3.20 -5.79
N ILE A 44 2.64 -3.15 -5.25
CA ILE A 44 2.23 -3.94 -4.08
C ILE A 44 2.32 -5.44 -4.39
N ASN A 45 1.83 -5.88 -5.55
CA ASN A 45 1.87 -7.29 -5.96
C ASN A 45 3.30 -7.80 -6.09
N LYS A 46 4.19 -7.02 -6.73
CA LYS A 46 5.63 -7.34 -6.82
C LYS A 46 6.23 -7.49 -5.42
N CYS A 47 5.90 -6.60 -4.49
CA CYS A 47 6.39 -6.66 -3.12
C CYS A 47 5.86 -7.89 -2.37
N ALA A 48 4.56 -8.18 -2.49
CA ALA A 48 3.95 -9.35 -1.86
C ALA A 48 4.62 -10.65 -2.30
N VAL A 49 4.83 -10.84 -3.61
CA VAL A 49 5.50 -12.02 -4.17
C VAL A 49 6.95 -12.14 -3.68
N LEU A 50 7.68 -11.03 -3.60
CA LEU A 50 9.06 -11.04 -3.11
C LEU A 50 9.13 -11.34 -1.61
N TYR A 51 8.20 -10.78 -0.83
CA TYR A 51 8.09 -11.05 0.60
C TYR A 51 7.75 -12.51 0.88
N GLU A 52 6.94 -13.13 0.02
CA GLU A 52 6.63 -14.56 0.13
C GLU A 52 7.86 -15.47 0.09
N ASN A 53 8.91 -15.02 -0.61
CA ASN A 53 10.14 -15.78 -0.74
C ASN A 53 11.20 -15.36 0.28
N LYS A 54 11.32 -14.06 0.55
CA LYS A 54 12.43 -13.48 1.32
C LYS A 54 12.12 -13.32 2.81
N ARG A 55 10.85 -13.16 3.19
CA ARG A 55 10.39 -12.92 4.56
C ARG A 55 11.01 -11.67 5.25
N ASN A 56 11.45 -10.70 4.46
CA ASN A 56 11.95 -9.38 4.88
C ASN A 56 11.72 -8.36 3.77
N LEU A 57 11.76 -7.06 4.08
CA LEU A 57 11.47 -5.98 3.12
C LEU A 57 12.70 -5.33 2.48
N ASN A 58 13.92 -5.83 2.71
CA ASN A 58 15.17 -5.23 2.24
C ASN A 58 15.33 -5.23 0.70
N PHE A 59 14.43 -5.90 -0.01
CA PHE A 59 14.38 -5.89 -1.47
C PHE A 59 13.69 -4.66 -2.05
N ILE A 60 12.94 -3.92 -1.23
CA ILE A 60 12.20 -2.75 -1.68
C ILE A 60 13.19 -1.60 -1.92
N ASN A 61 13.08 -0.95 -3.07
CA ASN A 61 13.79 0.29 -3.34
C ASN A 61 13.07 1.43 -2.59
N ASN A 62 13.81 2.15 -1.73
CA ASN A 62 13.25 3.24 -0.93
C ASN A 62 12.67 4.36 -1.79
N ASP A 63 13.33 4.74 -2.88
CA ASP A 63 12.87 5.83 -3.75
C ASP A 63 11.57 5.42 -4.47
N GLU A 64 11.46 4.15 -4.89
CA GLU A 64 10.22 3.58 -5.46
C GLU A 64 9.09 3.59 -4.43
N LEU A 65 9.37 3.18 -3.19
CA LEU A 65 8.39 3.18 -2.10
C LEU A 65 7.91 4.60 -1.73
N VAL A 66 8.82 5.57 -1.71
CA VAL A 66 8.47 6.98 -1.46
C VAL A 66 7.61 7.52 -2.60
N ALA A 67 7.96 7.27 -3.86
CA ALA A 67 7.17 7.72 -5.00
C ALA A 67 5.75 7.14 -5.02
N ILE A 68 5.60 5.86 -4.67
CA ILE A 68 4.28 5.22 -4.54
C ILE A 68 3.47 5.84 -3.40
N TYR A 69 4.10 6.13 -2.26
CA TYR A 69 3.45 6.78 -1.14
C TYR A 69 2.98 8.20 -1.47
N GLU A 70 3.84 9.02 -2.08
CA GLU A 70 3.50 10.39 -2.50
C GLU A 70 2.36 10.39 -3.53
N LYS A 71 2.38 9.45 -4.49
CA LYS A 71 1.27 9.30 -5.43
C LYS A 71 -0.05 8.94 -4.73
N ALA A 72 0.00 8.03 -3.75
CA ALA A 72 -1.19 7.68 -2.98
C ALA A 72 -1.71 8.84 -2.14
N ASP A 73 -0.84 9.70 -1.60
CA ASP A 73 -1.18 10.90 -0.84
C ASP A 73 -1.89 11.96 -1.72
N GLU A 74 -1.37 12.18 -2.93
CA GLU A 74 -2.01 13.03 -3.93
C GLU A 74 -3.42 12.53 -4.30
N LEU A 75 -3.56 11.23 -4.55
CA LEU A 75 -4.86 10.61 -4.86
C LEU A 75 -5.81 10.71 -3.67
N GLN A 76 -5.35 10.37 -2.46
CA GLN A 76 -6.16 10.50 -1.24
C GLN A 76 -6.69 11.92 -1.10
N THR A 77 -5.85 12.94 -1.29
CA THR A 77 -6.26 14.35 -1.20
C THR A 77 -7.33 14.68 -2.25
N LYS A 78 -7.19 14.17 -3.49
CA LYS A 78 -8.18 14.36 -4.56
C LYS A 78 -9.55 13.80 -4.19
N TYR A 79 -9.59 12.61 -3.59
CA TYR A 79 -10.84 11.89 -3.34
C TYR A 79 -11.49 12.23 -1.98
N ILE A 80 -10.70 12.41 -0.92
CA ILE A 80 -11.21 12.73 0.43
C ILE A 80 -11.92 14.09 0.45
N CYS A 81 -11.48 15.05 -0.38
CA CYS A 81 -12.07 16.38 -0.49
C CYS A 81 -13.22 16.46 -1.50
N ASN A 82 -13.58 15.35 -2.16
CA ASN A 82 -14.60 15.34 -3.19
C ASN A 82 -15.94 14.83 -2.64
N ASP A 83 -16.80 15.76 -2.23
CA ASP A 83 -18.14 15.49 -1.70
C ASP A 83 -19.04 14.64 -2.63
N LYS A 84 -18.71 14.56 -3.93
CA LYS A 84 -19.47 13.75 -4.92
C LYS A 84 -19.16 12.26 -4.85
N VAL A 85 -18.01 11.88 -4.29
CA VAL A 85 -17.55 10.48 -4.20
C VAL A 85 -18.24 9.77 -3.04
N GLY A 86 -18.76 10.52 -2.07
CA GLY A 86 -19.47 9.97 -0.92
C GLY A 86 -18.56 9.05 -0.09
N SER A 87 -19.11 7.95 0.44
CA SER A 87 -18.34 7.01 1.28
C SER A 87 -17.23 6.28 0.53
N GLU A 88 -17.24 6.26 -0.81
CA GLU A 88 -16.18 5.60 -1.58
C GLU A 88 -14.82 6.30 -1.38
N SER A 89 -14.81 7.59 -1.00
CA SER A 89 -13.58 8.36 -0.80
C SER A 89 -12.67 7.75 0.27
N GLU A 90 -13.27 7.08 1.27
CA GLU A 90 -12.55 6.43 2.37
C GLU A 90 -11.57 5.37 1.89
N PHE A 91 -11.82 4.72 0.74
CA PHE A 91 -10.92 3.68 0.25
C PHE A 91 -9.55 4.22 -0.12
N SER A 92 -9.48 5.44 -0.64
CA SER A 92 -8.20 6.12 -0.91
C SER A 92 -7.41 6.39 0.38
N ASP A 93 -8.10 6.72 1.47
CA ASP A 93 -7.51 6.91 2.79
C ASP A 93 -6.99 5.61 3.38
N TYR A 94 -7.76 4.52 3.26
CA TYR A 94 -7.30 3.19 3.69
C TYR A 94 -6.04 2.74 2.94
N VAL A 95 -5.94 3.01 1.64
CA VAL A 95 -4.73 2.70 0.86
C VAL A 95 -3.52 3.50 1.38
N LEU A 96 -3.67 4.82 1.58
CA LEU A 96 -2.58 5.67 2.07
C LEU A 96 -2.09 5.23 3.46
N ASN A 97 -3.02 4.96 4.38
CA ASN A 97 -2.70 4.52 5.74
C ASN A 97 -1.94 3.19 5.77
N LEU A 98 -2.30 2.24 4.90
CA LEU A 98 -1.59 0.97 4.81
C LEU A 98 -0.22 1.11 4.13
N LEU A 99 -0.06 2.01 3.17
CA LEU A 99 1.25 2.34 2.60
C LEU A 99 2.15 3.00 3.65
N TRP A 100 1.59 3.83 4.53
CA TRP A 100 2.31 4.36 5.69
C TRP A 100 2.79 3.24 6.62
N ASP A 101 1.92 2.30 6.96
CA ASP A 101 2.29 1.13 7.77
C ASP A 101 3.41 0.33 7.12
N LEU A 102 3.36 0.13 5.80
CA LEU A 102 4.42 -0.55 5.04
C LEU A 102 5.75 0.19 5.18
N ARG A 103 5.76 1.52 5.08
CA ARG A 103 6.98 2.34 5.25
C ARG A 103 7.53 2.25 6.67
N VAL A 104 6.67 2.26 7.69
CA VAL A 104 7.07 2.13 9.10
C VAL A 104 7.72 0.76 9.33
N ILE A 105 7.14 -0.32 8.81
CA ILE A 105 7.69 -1.66 8.95
C ILE A 105 9.00 -1.79 8.17
N TYR A 106 9.04 -1.32 6.92
CA TYR A 106 10.25 -1.29 6.10
C TYR A 106 11.41 -0.59 6.83
N LYS A 107 11.15 0.57 7.45
CA LYS A 107 12.17 1.28 8.23
C LYS A 107 12.68 0.44 9.40
N LYS A 108 11.79 -0.24 10.14
CA LYS A 108 12.18 -1.13 11.24
C LYS A 108 13.03 -2.30 10.78
N ASP A 109 12.67 -2.94 9.66
CA ASP A 109 13.46 -4.03 9.05
C ASP A 109 14.88 -3.56 8.70
N MET A 110 15.01 -2.35 8.11
CA MET A 110 16.30 -1.78 7.74
C MET A 110 17.15 -1.35 8.94
N GLU A 111 16.52 -0.88 10.04
CA GLU A 111 17.20 -0.50 11.27
C GLU A 111 17.63 -1.72 12.11
N GLY A 112 16.84 -2.80 12.09
CA GLY A 112 17.09 -4.05 12.80
C GLY A 112 18.07 -5.01 12.09
N ALA A 113 18.39 -4.78 10.82
CA ALA A 113 19.33 -5.59 10.04
C ALA A 113 20.83 -5.28 10.30
N LYS A 114 21.16 -4.62 11.43
CA LYS A 114 22.53 -4.25 11.83
C LYS A 114 23.15 -5.22 12.82
#